data_AF-W1Y0X8-F1
#
_entry.id   AF-W1Y0X8-F1
#
_cell.length_a   1.000
_cell.length_b   1.000
_cell.length_c   1.000
_cell.angle_alpha   90.00
_cell.angle_beta   90.00
_cell.angle_gamma   90.00
#
_symmetry.space_group_name_H-M   'P 1'
#
loop_
_entity.id
_entity.type
_entity.pdbx_description
1 polymer ?
#
loop_
_entity_poly.entity_id
_entity_poly.type
_entity_poly.pdbx_seq_one_letter_code
_entity_poly.pdbx_strand_id
1 'polypeptide(L)' 'MKSRAAVAFAPGKPLEIVEIDVAPPKKGEVLIKVTHTGV' A
#
# COMPACT_ATOMS: atom_id res chain seq x y z
N MET A 1 3.60 -9.54 -4.56
CA MET A 1 4.83 -8.71 -4.64
C MET A 1 5.01 -8.03 -3.30
N LYS A 2 6.18 -8.16 -2.68
CA LYS A 2 6.48 -7.45 -1.43
C LYS A 2 6.65 -5.96 -1.70
N SER A 3 5.99 -5.10 -0.94
CA SER A 3 6.03 -3.65 -1.10
C SER A 3 5.94 -2.96 0.25
N ARG A 4 6.65 -1.85 0.40
CA ARG A 4 6.56 -1.01 1.59
C ARG A 4 5.34 -0.11 1.50
N ALA A 5 4.54 -0.06 2.56
CA ALA A 5 3.35 0.77 2.65
C ALA A 5 3.20 1.40 4.04
N ALA A 6 2.55 2.56 4.10
CA ALA A 6 2.10 3.18 5.35
C ALA A 6 0.72 2.63 5.71
N VAL A 7 0.61 1.91 6.83
CA VAL A 7 -0.62 1.21 7.24
C VAL A 7 -1.17 1.82 8.53
N ALA A 8 -2.47 2.07 8.57
CA ALA A 8 -3.20 2.48 9.77
C ALA A 8 -3.79 1.24 10.47
N PHE A 9 -3.25 0.84 11.61
CA PHE A 9 -3.74 -0.31 12.37
C PHE A 9 -4.91 0.02 13.31
N ALA A 10 -5.05 1.28 13.72
CA ALA A 10 -6.20 1.75 14.51
C ALA A 10 -6.42 3.26 14.32
N PRO A 11 -7.65 3.77 14.56
CA PRO A 11 -7.92 5.20 14.53
C PRO A 11 -7.06 5.98 15.53
N GLY A 12 -6.56 7.14 15.11
CA GLY A 12 -5.77 8.05 15.97
C GLY A 12 -4.35 7.58 16.26
N LYS A 13 -3.91 6.42 15.75
CA LYS A 13 -2.51 5.99 15.82
C LYS A 13 -1.71 6.51 14.62
N PRO A 14 -0.40 6.76 14.79
CA PRO A 14 0.49 7.04 13.67
C PRO A 14 0.46 5.91 12.64
N LEU A 15 0.70 6.26 11.36
CA LEU A 15 0.90 5.26 10.32
C LEU A 15 2.21 4.52 10.54
N GLU A 16 2.19 3.21 10.34
CA GLU A 16 3.38 2.37 10.45
C GLU A 16 3.86 1.95 9.06
N ILE A 17 5.18 2.06 8.82
CA ILE A 17 5.78 1.63 7.56
C ILE A 17 6.12 0.14 7.66
N VAL A 18 5.33 -0.68 6.97
CA VAL A 18 5.46 -2.14 6.99
C VAL A 18 5.61 -2.70 5.58
N GLU A 19 6.13 -3.92 5.50
CA GLU A 19 6.17 -4.69 4.25
C GLU A 19 4.89 -5.50 4.11
N ILE A 20 4.22 -5.35 2.97
CA ILE A 20 2.99 -6.07 2.65
C ILE A 20 3.12 -6.83 1.34
N ASP A 21 2.34 -7.89 1.20
CA ASP A 21 2.18 -8.63 -0.04
C ASP A 21 1.03 -8.06 -0.87
N VAL A 22 1.38 -7.42 -1.99
CA VAL A 22 0.43 -6.93 -2.98
C VAL A 22 0.07 -8.08 -3.93
N ALA A 23 -1.22 -8.41 -3.98
CA ALA A 23 -1.76 -9.40 -4.89
C ALA A 23 -1.65 -8.94 -6.36
N PRO A 24 -1.55 -9.89 -7.33
CA PRO A 24 -1.60 -9.54 -8.74
C PRO A 24 -2.98 -8.98 -9.13
N PRO A 25 -3.05 -8.08 -10.14
CA PRO A 25 -4.33 -7.55 -10.60
C PRO A 25 -5.18 -8.65 -11.24
N LYS A 26 -6.50 -8.59 -11.06
CA LYS A 26 -7.47 -9.46 -11.73
C LYS A 26 -7.85 -8.89 -13.11
N LYS A 27 -8.74 -9.60 -13.81
CA LYS A 27 -9.25 -9.16 -15.13
C LYS A 27 -9.93 -7.79 -15.00
N GLY A 28 -9.39 -6.80 -15.72
CA GLY A 28 -9.90 -5.43 -15.73
C GLY A 28 -9.32 -4.52 -14.65
N GLU A 29 -8.44 -5.02 -13.78
CA GLU A 29 -7.72 -4.23 -12.78
C GLU A 29 -6.32 -3.85 -13.28
N VAL A 30 -5.77 -2.77 -12.74
CA VAL A 30 -4.41 -2.31 -13.04
C VAL A 30 -3.63 -2.16 -11.73
N LEU A 31 -2.44 -2.75 -11.69
CA LEU A 31 -1.50 -2.57 -10.59
C LEU A 31 -0.56 -1.40 -10.92
N ILE A 32 -0.52 -0.38 -10.07
CA ILE A 32 0.26 0.84 -10.29
C ILE A 32 1.44 0.88 -9.32
N LYS A 33 2.60 1.33 -9.81
CA LYS A 33 3.73 1.74 -8.98
C LYS A 33 3.65 3.23 -8.68
N VAL A 34 3.41 3.59 -7.43
CA VAL A 34 3.37 4.99 -6.99
C VAL A 34 4.80 5.52 -6.87
N THR A 35 5.12 6.62 -7.57
CA THR A 35 6.44 7.27 -7.50
C THR A 35 6.45 8.47 -6.55
N HIS A 36 5.35 9.22 -6.51
CA HIS A 36 5.17 10.39 -5.65
C HIS A 36 3.71 10.44 -5.18
N THR A 37 3.49 10.87 -3.94
CA THR A 37 2.15 11.04 -3.35
C THR A 37 2.11 12.31 -2.51
N GLY A 38 0.95 12.97 -2.48
CA GLY A 38 0.63 14.01 -1.50
C GLY A 38 0.04 13.42 -0.22
N VAL A 39 -0.23 14.28 0.75
CA VAL A 39 -0.97 14.01 1.98
C VAL A 39 -2.16 14.96 2.06
#